data_AF-A0A843HU80-F1
#
_entry.id   AF-A0A843HU80-F1
#
_cell.length_a   1.000
_cell.length_b   1.000
_cell.length_c   1.000
_cell.angle_alpha   90.00
_cell.angle_beta   90.00
_cell.angle_gamma   90.00
#
_symmetry.space_group_name_H-M   'P 1'
#
loop_
_entity.id
_entity.type
_entity.pdbx_description
1 polymer ?
#
loop_
_entity_poly.entity_id
_entity_poly.type
_entity_poly.pdbx_seq_one_letter_code
_entity_poly.pdbx_strand_id
1 'polypeptide(L)' 'MAINKEKNVMLQITMPKEAHKNLVNLQNAFLKNGIKVSKSEILVKALQEYIRILVLCGRDKEQKESKGGQERCLMF' A
#
# COMPACT_ATOMS: atom_id res chain seq x y z
N MET A 1 16.48 10.85 -28.34
CA MET A 1 15.30 10.55 -27.49
C MET A 1 15.57 9.27 -26.72
N ALA A 2 15.80 9.35 -25.41
CA ALA A 2 15.89 8.16 -24.58
C ALA A 2 14.47 7.71 -24.22
N ILE A 3 13.96 6.68 -24.89
CA ILE A 3 12.71 6.01 -24.51
C ILE A 3 13.05 5.20 -23.26
N ASN A 4 12.81 5.78 -22.08
CA ASN A 4 12.91 5.07 -20.82
C ASN A 4 11.72 4.10 -20.75
N LYS A 5 11.89 2.88 -21.27
CA LYS A 5 10.92 1.78 -21.12
C LYS A 5 11.01 1.32 -19.66
N GLU A 6 10.14 1.85 -18.81
CA GLU A 6 9.88 1.25 -17.51
C GLU A 6 9.57 -0.24 -17.72
N LYS A 7 10.46 -1.11 -17.23
CA LYS A 7 10.20 -2.55 -17.22
C LYS A 7 9.09 -2.77 -16.19
N ASN A 8 7.86 -2.93 -16.65
CA ASN A 8 6.77 -3.42 -15.81
C ASN A 8 7.12 -4.84 -15.36
N VAL A 9 7.57 -4.98 -14.11
CA VAL A 9 7.85 -6.26 -13.48
C VAL A 9 6.52 -6.83 -12.98
N MET A 10 6.16 -8.02 -13.46
CA MET A 10 5.02 -8.76 -12.92
C MET A 10 5.45 -9.55 -11.69
N LEU A 11 4.74 -9.37 -10.58
CA LEU A 11 4.94 -10.11 -9.34
C LEU A 11 3.71 -10.96 -9.04
N GLN A 12 3.92 -12.24 -8.71
CA GLN A 12 2.86 -13.08 -8.17
C GLN A 12 2.85 -12.95 -6.65
N ILE A 13 1.69 -12.61 -6.07
CA ILE A 13 1.52 -12.43 -4.63
C ILE A 13 0.52 -13.46 -4.14
N THR A 14 0.96 -14.30 -3.20
CA THR A 14 0.07 -15.19 -2.46
C THR A 14 -0.48 -14.44 -1.25
N MET A 15 -1.80 -14.53 -1.03
CA MET A 15 -2.48 -13.88 0.09
C MET A 15 -3.57 -14.80 0.66
N PRO A 16 -3.98 -14.62 1.92
CA PRO A 16 -5.10 -15.35 2.51
C PRO A 16 -6.38 -15.20 1.67
N LYS A 17 -7.18 -16.26 1.61
CA LYS A 17 -8.44 -16.29 0.84
C LYS A 17 -9.39 -15.15 1.23
N GLU A 18 -9.44 -14.82 2.51
CA GLU A 18 -10.26 -13.71 3.02
C GLU A 18 -9.77 -12.35 2.53
N ALA A 19 -8.45 -12.11 2.58
CA ALA A 19 -7.86 -10.87 2.05
C ALA A 19 -8.14 -10.71 0.55
N HIS A 20 -8.08 -11.79 -0.22
CA HIS A 20 -8.46 -11.77 -1.64
C HIS A 20 -9.94 -11.42 -1.84
N LYS A 21 -10.84 -12.00 -1.03
CA LYS A 21 -12.27 -11.69 -1.07
C LYS A 21 -12.53 -10.20 -0.76
N ASN A 22 -11.86 -9.66 0.24
CA ASN A 22 -11.96 -8.24 0.60
C ASN A 22 -11.45 -7.33 -0.51
N LEU A 23 -10.37 -7.71 -1.20
CA LEU A 23 -9.86 -6.97 -2.35
C LEU A 23 -10.87 -6.90 -3.50
N VAL A 24 -11.52 -8.02 -3.81
CA VAL A 24 -12.57 -8.09 -4.84
C VAL A 24 -13.78 -7.25 -4.45
N ASN A 25 -14.22 -7.33 -3.19
CA ASN A 25 -15.33 -6.53 -2.68
C ASN A 25 -15.03 -5.03 -2.77
N LEU A 26 -13.80 -4.62 -2.45
CA LEU A 26 -13.38 -3.23 -2.55
C LEU A 26 -13.37 -2.74 -4.01
N GLN A 27 -12.83 -3.55 -4.92
CA GLN A 27 -12.87 -3.26 -6.36
C GLN A 27 -14.31 -3.07 -6.86
N ASN A 28 -15.22 -3.95 -6.44
CA ASN A 28 -16.64 -3.86 -6.79
C ASN A 28 -17.30 -2.61 -6.19
N ALA A 29 -16.91 -2.18 -5.00
CA ALA A 29 -17.41 -0.94 -4.40
C ALA A 29 -17.00 0.30 -5.22
N PHE A 30 -15.74 0.36 -5.66
CA PHE A 30 -15.29 1.43 -6.57
C PHE A 30 -16.04 1.40 -7.91
N LEU A 31 -16.24 0.21 -8.48
CA LEU A 31 -16.99 0.05 -9.73
C LEU A 31 -18.43 0.56 -9.61
N LYS A 32 -19.11 0.29 -8.48
CA LYS A 32 -20.46 0.81 -8.20
C LYS A 32 -20.52 2.34 -8.18
N ASN A 33 -19.42 2.99 -7.80
CA ASN A 33 -19.28 4.44 -7.80
C ASN A 33 -18.80 5.00 -9.15
N GLY A 34 -18.79 4.18 -10.21
CA GLY A 34 -18.34 4.58 -11.55
C GLY A 34 -16.82 4.64 -11.72
N ILE A 35 -16.05 4.24 -10.70
CA ILE A 35 -14.59 4.28 -10.73
C ILE A 35 -14.07 2.92 -11.21
N LYS A 36 -13.45 2.91 -12.40
CA LYS A 36 -12.75 1.74 -12.92
C LYS A 36 -11.37 1.68 -12.28
N VAL A 37 -11.18 0.71 -11.39
CA VAL A 37 -9.90 0.41 -10.75
C VAL A 37 -9.64 -1.09 -10.84
N SER A 38 -8.40 -1.46 -11.12
CA SER A 38 -7.93 -2.84 -11.15
C SER A 38 -7.49 -3.33 -9.77
N LYS A 39 -7.51 -4.65 -9.55
CA LYS A 39 -6.95 -5.26 -8.33
C LYS A 39 -5.49 -4.87 -8.11
N SER A 40 -4.71 -4.77 -9.18
CA SER A 40 -3.31 -4.34 -9.15
C SER A 40 -3.15 -2.91 -8.64
N GLU A 41 -3.98 -1.97 -9.10
CA GLU A 41 -3.91 -0.58 -8.62
C GLU A 41 -4.22 -0.47 -7.14
N ILE A 42 -5.24 -1.19 -6.68
CA ILE A 42 -5.59 -1.25 -5.26
C ILE A 42 -4.43 -1.83 -4.45
N LEU A 43 -3.84 -2.94 -4.90
CA LEU A 43 -2.72 -3.59 -4.23
C LEU A 43 -1.47 -2.70 -4.20
N VAL A 44 -1.14 -2.04 -5.30
CA VAL A 44 0.00 -1.11 -5.36
C VAL A 44 -0.21 0.03 -4.38
N LYS A 45 -1.42 0.61 -4.31
CA LYS A 45 -1.73 1.66 -3.33
C LYS A 45 -1.63 1.16 -1.88
N ALA A 46 -2.15 -0.02 -1.60
CA ALA A 46 -2.04 -0.62 -0.27
C ALA A 46 -0.58 -0.88 0.14
N LEU A 47 0.24 -1.38 -0.79
CA LEU A 47 1.67 -1.60 -0.58
C LEU A 47 2.43 -0.28 -0.40
N GLN A 48 2.12 0.75 -1.20
CA GLN A 48 2.71 2.08 -1.05
C GLN A 48 2.42 2.67 0.33
N GLU A 49 1.17 2.63 0.79
CA GLU A 49 0.81 3.11 2.13
C GLU A 49 1.46 2.27 3.23
N TYR A 50 1.51 0.94 3.07
CA TYR A 50 2.17 0.06 4.03
C TYR A 50 3.67 0.37 4.15
N ILE A 51 4.37 0.51 3.02
CA ILE A 51 5.79 0.89 2.99
C ILE A 51 5.96 2.29 3.58
N ARG A 52 5.09 3.25 3.25
CA ARG A 52 5.13 4.61 3.79
C ARG A 52 5.02 4.58 5.33
N ILE A 53 4.06 3.83 5.87
CA ILE A 53 3.91 3.64 7.31
C ILE A 53 5.16 2.99 7.90
N LEU A 54 5.67 1.90 7.31
CA LEU A 54 6.88 1.23 7.81
C LEU A 54 8.12 2.13 7.80
N VAL A 55 8.32 2.94 6.77
CA VAL A 55 9.46 3.85 6.66
C VAL A 55 9.34 5.00 7.66
N LEU A 56 8.16 5.59 7.79
CA LEU A 56 7.90 6.65 8.78
C LEU A 56 8.08 6.11 10.20
N CYS A 57 7.47 4.95 10.51
CA CYS A 57 7.56 4.33 11.82
C CYS A 57 8.92 3.69 12.13
N GLY A 58 9.68 3.31 11.09
CA GLY A 58 11.06 2.83 11.20
C GLY A 58 12.03 3.95 11.55
N ARG A 59 11.86 5.15 10.97
CA ARG A 59 12.63 6.36 11.36
C ARG A 59 12.33 6.81 12.78
N ASP A 60 11.09 6.66 13.25
CA ASP A 60 10.71 6.99 14.63
C ASP A 60 11.41 6.12 15.69
N LYS A 61 11.80 4.88 15.35
CA LYS A 61 12.59 4.04 16.25
C LYS A 61 14.04 4.52 16.39
N GLU A 62 14.59 5.22 15.41
CA GLU A 62 15.91 5.85 15.51
C GLU A 62 15.87 7.27 16.12
N GLN A 63 14.70 7.90 16.22
CA GLN A 63 14.53 9.27 16.78
C GLN A 63 13.90 9.34 18.18
N LYS A 64 13.62 8.21 18.84
CA LYS A 64 13.12 8.17 20.23
C LYS A 64 14.19 8.42 21.32
N GLU A 65 15.18 9.28 21.04
CA GLU A 65 15.96 9.97 22.07
C GLU A 65 15.78 11.50 22.06
N SER A 66 14.94 12.06 21.17
CA SER A 66 14.69 13.51 21.23
C SER A 66 13.30 13.93 20.76
N LYS A 67 12.49 14.32 21.76
CA LYS A 67 11.38 15.29 21.71
C LYS A 67 10.02 14.81 21.18
N GLY A 68 9.13 14.46 22.10
CA GLY A 68 7.90 15.24 22.35
C GLY A 68 6.85 15.44 21.25
N GLY A 69 6.75 14.57 20.25
CA GLY A 69 5.67 14.61 19.25
C GLY A 69 5.08 13.22 19.01
N GLN A 70 3.92 12.94 19.60
CA GLN A 70 3.27 11.62 19.52
C GLN A 70 2.38 11.55 18.27
N GLU A 71 2.96 11.49 17.07
CA GLU A 71 2.23 10.91 15.93
C GLU A 71 2.15 9.41 16.16
N ARG A 72 0.94 8.89 16.44
CA ARG A 72 0.76 7.45 16.65
C ARG A 72 0.91 6.74 15.32
N CYS A 73 2.10 6.21 15.09
CA CYS A 73 2.26 5.00 14.30
C CYS A 73 1.33 3.91 14.85
N LEU A 74 0.38 3.44 14.03
CA LEU A 74 -0.45 2.28 14.36
C LEU A 74 0.49 1.07 14.51
N MET A 75 0.72 0.63 15.75
CA MET A 75 1.46 -0.60 16.03
C MET A 75 0.50 -1.76 15.82
N PHE A 76 0.65 -2.46 14.71
CA PHE A 76 0.12 -3.80 14.52
C PHE A 76 1.02 -4.83 15.21
#